data_AF-A0AB73UT09-F1
#
_entry.id   AF-A0AB73UT09-F1
#
_cell.length_a   1.000
_cell.length_b   1.000
_cell.length_c   1.000
_cell.angle_alpha   90.00
_cell.angle_beta   90.00
_cell.angle_gamma   90.00
#
_symmetry.space_group_name_H-M   'P 1'
#
loop_
_entity.id
_entity.type
_entity.pdbx_description
1 polymer ?
#
loop_
_entity_poly.entity_id
_entity_poly.type
_entity_poly.pdbx_seq_one_letter_code
_entity_poly.pdbx_strand_id
1 'polypeptide(L)'
;MKLYKIITAIMCFVVLAACSVSKEEYIEAIAKAGHESGEEMEKASDKSLSFNERKEHAEKAISLINKIQKINAPSEFKEAHEDYKKYSKMLINEINKMPELTSKSTNMFDNTSEKDLDEMSNYSNSFEEKLGENARNQLHEKNRDYRRITKEEYISIVSKELKAFLACFKDDKPFAKDKKSVQALMRQAQEHLDKVLTAIPPKELEEEEKIFRKAGAKLWEATDILYFDPTMEEEDTLDKFNSLYDEGIQLHNEFMEKLLKKV
;
A
#
# COMPACT_ATOMS: atom_id res chain seq x y z
N MET A 1 56.24 24.23 -42.57
CA MET A 1 54.82 23.81 -42.66
C MET A 1 54.38 23.32 -41.30
N LYS A 2 53.34 23.96 -40.76
CA LYS A 2 52.70 23.70 -39.48
C LYS A 2 51.53 22.70 -39.65
N LEU A 3 51.13 22.08 -38.55
CA LEU A 3 49.86 21.38 -38.29
C LEU A 3 49.61 20.04 -39.04
N TYR A 4 49.83 18.91 -38.36
CA TYR A 4 48.75 18.17 -37.66
C TYR A 4 49.28 16.83 -37.11
N LYS A 5 49.71 16.84 -35.85
CA LYS A 5 49.57 15.68 -34.97
C LYS A 5 48.09 15.61 -34.59
N ILE A 6 47.28 14.77 -35.25
CA ILE A 6 45.93 14.45 -34.77
C ILE A 6 45.69 12.94 -34.87
N ILE A 7 45.78 12.32 -33.68
CA ILE A 7 44.80 11.37 -33.14
C ILE A 7 44.68 10.02 -33.87
N THR A 8 45.64 9.13 -33.61
CA THR A 8 45.42 7.66 -33.59
C THR A 8 45.15 7.23 -32.15
N ALA A 9 44.16 7.84 -31.52
CA ALA A 9 43.67 7.48 -30.19
C ALA A 9 42.23 7.96 -30.10
N ILE A 10 41.28 7.04 -30.24
CA ILE A 10 39.86 7.06 -29.83
C ILE A 10 39.13 6.17 -30.84
N MET A 11 39.31 4.87 -30.67
CA MET A 11 38.37 3.86 -31.16
C MET A 11 37.88 3.03 -29.94
N CYS A 12 37.62 3.73 -28.83
CA CYS A 12 37.04 3.21 -27.57
C CYS A 12 35.88 4.07 -27.03
N PHE A 13 35.36 5.00 -27.81
CA PHE A 13 34.12 5.74 -27.52
C PHE A 13 33.36 5.76 -28.86
N VAL A 14 32.31 4.99 -29.10
CA VAL A 14 31.01 5.04 -28.44
C VAL A 14 30.36 3.65 -28.43
N VAL A 15 30.59 2.88 -27.36
CA VAL A 15 29.53 2.06 -26.79
C VAL A 15 29.27 2.66 -25.42
N LEU A 16 28.70 3.87 -25.39
CA LEU A 16 27.93 4.32 -24.24
C LEU A 16 26.58 3.61 -24.29
N ALA A 17 26.60 2.27 -24.30
CA ALA A 17 25.55 1.55 -23.61
C ALA A 17 25.80 1.93 -22.15
N ALA A 18 25.04 2.89 -21.63
CA ALA A 18 25.00 3.13 -20.20
C ALA A 18 24.95 1.76 -19.53
N CYS A 19 25.92 1.40 -18.69
CA CYS A 19 25.90 0.08 -18.05
C CYS A 19 24.52 -0.04 -17.38
N SER A 20 23.74 -1.05 -17.78
CA SER A 20 22.46 -1.31 -17.10
C SER A 20 22.76 -1.45 -15.62
N VAL A 21 21.87 -0.94 -14.78
CA VAL A 21 21.98 -1.18 -13.33
C VAL A 21 21.90 -2.68 -13.05
N SER A 22 22.38 -3.12 -11.89
CA SER A 22 22.14 -4.49 -11.44
C SER A 22 20.65 -4.74 -11.18
N LYS A 23 20.27 -6.02 -11.03
CA LYS A 23 18.88 -6.40 -10.72
C LYS A 23 18.45 -5.84 -9.38
N GLU A 24 19.33 -5.96 -8.39
CA GLU A 24 19.11 -5.49 -7.03
C GLU A 24 18.98 -3.97 -7.00
N GLU A 25 19.86 -3.24 -7.68
CA GLU A 25 19.76 -1.78 -7.80
C GLU A 25 18.49 -1.33 -8.53
N TYR A 26 18.08 -2.08 -9.56
CA TYR A 26 16.82 -1.80 -10.27
C TYR A 26 15.62 -1.95 -9.33
N ILE A 27 15.50 -3.09 -8.66
CA ILE A 27 14.37 -3.37 -7.75
C ILE A 27 14.36 -2.37 -6.59
N GLU A 28 15.51 -2.06 -6.00
CA GLU A 28 15.66 -1.05 -4.96
C GLU A 28 15.19 0.33 -5.46
N ALA A 29 15.59 0.73 -6.67
CA ALA A 29 15.19 2.02 -7.24
C ALA A 29 13.68 2.09 -7.52
N ILE A 30 13.08 1.04 -8.08
CA ILE A 30 11.61 0.97 -8.26
C ILE A 30 10.91 1.09 -6.92
N ALA A 31 11.32 0.29 -5.93
CA ALA A 31 10.67 0.25 -4.62
C ALA A 31 10.73 1.59 -3.89
N LYS A 32 11.94 2.17 -3.84
CA LYS A 32 12.18 3.46 -3.20
C LYS A 32 11.35 4.56 -3.80
N ALA A 33 11.36 4.69 -5.13
CA ALA A 33 10.58 5.72 -5.81
C ALA A 33 9.08 5.47 -5.71
N GLY A 34 8.63 4.21 -5.71
CA GLY A 34 7.24 3.85 -5.45
C GLY A 34 6.77 4.34 -4.08
N HIS A 35 7.59 4.12 -3.04
CA HIS A 35 7.30 4.62 -1.70
C HIS A 35 7.34 6.15 -1.62
N GLU A 36 8.44 6.79 -2.03
CA GLU A 36 8.61 8.25 -1.95
C GLU A 36 7.55 8.99 -2.79
N SER A 37 7.21 8.48 -3.99
CA SER A 37 6.15 9.10 -4.80
C SER A 37 4.77 8.88 -4.18
N GLY A 38 4.52 7.74 -3.54
CA GLY A 38 3.28 7.48 -2.79
C GLY A 38 3.07 8.47 -1.64
N GLU A 39 4.09 8.77 -0.85
CA GLU A 39 4.01 9.77 0.23
C GLU A 39 3.70 11.17 -0.32
N GLU A 40 4.30 11.53 -1.44
CA GLU A 40 4.04 12.82 -2.10
C GLU A 40 2.66 12.86 -2.74
N MET A 41 2.15 11.74 -3.28
CA MET A 41 0.78 11.62 -3.78
C MET A 41 -0.26 11.76 -2.66
N GLU A 42 -0.01 11.17 -1.49
CA GLU A 42 -0.87 11.31 -0.31
C GLU A 42 -1.03 12.80 0.05
N LYS A 43 0.09 13.52 0.19
CA LYS A 43 0.09 14.97 0.44
C LYS A 43 -0.54 15.77 -0.70
N ALA A 44 -0.32 15.38 -1.95
CA ALA A 44 -0.96 16.02 -3.11
C ALA A 44 -2.49 15.88 -3.10
N SER A 45 -3.03 14.89 -2.41
CA SER A 45 -4.46 14.67 -2.22
C SER A 45 -5.02 15.22 -0.91
N ASP A 46 -4.16 15.67 0.02
CA ASP A 46 -4.54 16.16 1.34
C ASP A 46 -5.23 17.53 1.27
N LYS A 47 -6.56 17.52 1.40
CA LYS A 47 -7.41 18.72 1.33
C LYS A 47 -7.19 19.70 2.48
N SER A 48 -6.44 19.33 3.53
CA SER A 48 -6.02 20.25 4.59
C SER A 48 -4.92 21.22 4.13
N LEU A 49 -4.17 20.85 3.08
CA LEU A 49 -3.12 21.67 2.48
C LEU A 49 -3.68 22.65 1.44
N SER A 50 -2.96 23.75 1.23
CA SER A 50 -3.29 24.70 0.17
C SER A 50 -3.12 24.08 -1.23
N PHE A 51 -3.78 24.67 -2.23
CA PHE A 51 -3.62 24.24 -3.62
C PHE A 51 -2.15 24.23 -4.09
N ASN A 52 -1.37 25.26 -3.69
CA ASN A 52 0.02 25.38 -4.10
C ASN A 52 0.90 24.31 -3.45
N GLU A 53 0.69 23.99 -2.16
CA GLU A 53 1.39 22.90 -1.48
C GLU A 53 1.07 21.56 -2.13
N ARG A 54 -0.21 21.27 -2.40
CA ARG A 54 -0.61 20.05 -3.10
C ARG A 54 0.01 19.93 -4.49
N LYS A 55 0.10 21.05 -5.21
CA LYS A 55 0.77 21.11 -6.53
C LYS A 55 2.26 20.81 -6.42
N GLU A 56 2.96 21.37 -5.44
CA GLU A 56 4.38 21.09 -5.22
C GLU A 56 4.62 19.60 -4.94
N HIS A 57 3.77 18.97 -4.12
CA HIS A 57 3.83 17.54 -3.85
C HIS A 57 3.55 16.69 -5.10
N ALA A 58 2.56 17.06 -5.92
CA ALA A 58 2.30 16.40 -7.20
C ALA A 58 3.52 16.47 -8.14
N GLU A 59 4.17 17.63 -8.25
CA GLU A 59 5.37 17.82 -9.05
C GLU A 59 6.56 16.98 -8.55
N LYS A 60 6.73 16.86 -7.22
CA LYS A 60 7.72 15.97 -6.60
C LYS A 60 7.47 14.50 -6.93
N ALA A 61 6.23 14.03 -6.79
CA ALA A 61 5.85 12.66 -7.17
C ALA A 61 6.16 12.37 -8.64
N ILE A 62 5.78 13.27 -9.55
CA ILE A 62 6.07 13.15 -10.99
C ILE A 62 7.58 13.13 -11.26
N SER A 63 8.36 13.96 -10.55
CA SER A 63 9.81 13.99 -10.68
C SER A 63 10.47 12.66 -10.30
N LEU A 64 10.00 12.03 -9.21
CA LEU A 64 10.46 10.71 -8.78
C LEU A 64 10.16 9.63 -9.82
N ILE A 65 8.92 9.58 -10.31
CA ILE A 65 8.50 8.63 -11.35
C ILE A 65 9.31 8.81 -12.64
N ASN A 66 9.52 10.06 -13.08
CA ASN A 66 10.31 10.37 -14.27
C ASN A 66 11.80 9.99 -14.15
N LYS A 67 12.37 9.99 -12.94
CA LYS A 67 13.73 9.50 -12.73
C LYS A 67 13.81 8.00 -12.99
N ILE A 68 12.82 7.24 -12.52
CA ILE A 68 12.77 5.79 -12.72
C ILE A 68 12.62 5.41 -14.18
N GLN A 69 11.74 6.09 -14.94
CA GLN A 69 11.57 5.85 -16.37
C GLN A 69 12.87 6.01 -17.17
N LYS A 70 13.88 6.71 -16.63
CA LYS A 70 15.18 6.95 -17.28
C LYS A 70 16.25 5.94 -16.86
N ILE A 71 15.98 5.04 -15.93
CA ILE A 71 16.93 4.00 -15.53
C ILE A 71 17.14 3.04 -16.68
N ASN A 72 18.39 2.66 -16.93
CA ASN A 72 18.69 1.60 -17.88
C ASN A 72 18.48 0.24 -17.20
N ALA A 73 17.29 -0.33 -17.37
CA ALA A 73 16.91 -1.60 -16.78
C ALA A 73 17.87 -2.74 -17.18
N PRO A 74 18.09 -3.73 -16.30
CA PRO A 74 18.76 -4.98 -16.65
C PRO A 74 18.14 -5.60 -17.90
N SER A 75 18.96 -6.28 -18.72
CA SER A 75 18.51 -6.81 -20.02
C SER A 75 17.25 -7.68 -19.93
N GLU A 76 17.12 -8.48 -18.88
CA GLU A 76 15.97 -9.33 -18.60
C GLU A 76 14.71 -8.58 -18.14
N PHE A 77 14.84 -7.37 -17.61
CA PHE A 77 13.72 -6.54 -17.16
C PHE A 77 13.33 -5.46 -18.18
N LYS A 78 13.93 -5.46 -19.38
CA LYS A 78 13.64 -4.43 -20.39
C LYS A 78 12.16 -4.37 -20.75
N GLU A 79 11.54 -5.50 -21.03
CA GLU A 79 10.11 -5.54 -21.38
C GLU A 79 9.21 -5.14 -20.20
N ALA A 80 9.54 -5.61 -18.99
CA ALA A 80 8.86 -5.19 -17.77
C ALA A 80 8.97 -3.66 -17.62
N HIS A 81 10.16 -3.09 -17.80
CA HIS A 81 10.39 -1.66 -17.67
C HIS A 81 9.63 -0.81 -18.71
N GLU A 82 9.44 -1.32 -19.93
CA GLU A 82 8.59 -0.64 -20.92
C GLU A 82 7.12 -0.61 -20.51
N ASP A 83 6.60 -1.66 -19.89
CA ASP A 83 5.24 -1.64 -19.34
C ASP A 83 5.13 -0.73 -18.11
N TYR A 84 6.15 -0.72 -17.24
CA TYR A 84 6.25 0.26 -16.16
C TYR A 84 6.21 1.71 -16.69
N LYS A 85 6.88 2.02 -17.80
CA LYS A 85 6.83 3.36 -18.42
C LYS A 85 5.44 3.72 -18.91
N LYS A 86 4.72 2.77 -19.54
CA LYS A 86 3.34 2.98 -20.00
C LYS A 86 2.40 3.23 -18.82
N TYR A 87 2.46 2.38 -17.80
CA TYR A 87 1.74 2.56 -16.54
C TYR A 87 2.03 3.94 -15.92
N SER A 88 3.31 4.27 -15.77
CA SER A 88 3.78 5.51 -15.15
C SER A 88 3.31 6.75 -15.90
N LYS A 89 3.21 6.69 -17.24
CA LYS A 89 2.69 7.80 -18.05
C LYS A 89 1.21 8.07 -17.73
N MET A 90 0.42 7.01 -17.58
CA MET A 90 -1.00 7.14 -17.19
C MET A 90 -1.11 7.63 -15.74
N LEU A 91 -0.30 7.08 -14.83
CA LEU A 91 -0.26 7.53 -13.44
C LEU A 91 0.09 9.03 -13.33
N ILE A 92 1.07 9.52 -14.09
CA ILE A 92 1.43 10.95 -14.14
C ILE A 92 0.23 11.81 -14.58
N ASN A 93 -0.58 11.34 -15.53
CA ASN A 93 -1.79 12.07 -15.94
C ASN A 93 -2.79 12.20 -14.78
N GLU A 94 -2.93 11.18 -13.95
CA GLU A 94 -3.81 11.24 -12.76
C GLU A 94 -3.20 12.10 -11.65
N ILE A 95 -1.89 12.03 -11.41
CA ILE A 95 -1.20 12.88 -10.43
C ILE A 95 -1.37 14.37 -10.75
N ASN A 96 -1.29 14.75 -12.03
CA ASN A 96 -1.49 16.13 -12.46
C ASN A 96 -2.89 16.69 -12.10
N LYS A 97 -3.89 15.83 -11.89
CA LYS A 97 -5.25 16.22 -11.51
C LYS A 97 -5.44 16.32 -9.99
N MET A 98 -4.54 15.75 -9.18
CA MET A 98 -4.68 15.71 -7.71
C MET A 98 -4.87 17.08 -7.05
N PRO A 99 -4.15 18.15 -7.45
CA PRO A 99 -4.35 19.46 -6.83
C PRO A 99 -5.75 20.05 -7.06
N GLU A 100 -6.48 19.56 -8.06
CA GLU A 100 -7.83 20.02 -8.39
C GLU A 100 -8.92 19.24 -7.63
N LEU A 101 -8.56 18.20 -6.88
CA LEU A 101 -9.53 17.39 -6.13
C LEU A 101 -10.31 18.26 -5.15
N THR A 102 -11.64 18.18 -5.25
CA THR A 102 -12.60 18.91 -4.42
C THR A 102 -13.03 18.08 -3.21
N SER A 103 -13.79 18.67 -2.29
CA SER A 103 -14.40 17.96 -1.16
C SER A 103 -15.27 16.78 -1.57
N LYS A 104 -15.86 16.79 -2.77
CA LYS A 104 -16.69 15.72 -3.30
C LYS A 104 -15.91 14.51 -3.80
N SER A 105 -14.63 14.68 -4.11
CA SER A 105 -13.79 13.58 -4.61
C SER A 105 -13.42 12.64 -3.46
N THR A 106 -13.70 11.36 -3.62
CA THR A 106 -13.36 10.28 -2.70
C THR A 106 -11.97 9.71 -2.95
N ASN A 107 -11.46 9.75 -4.20
CA ASN A 107 -10.12 9.28 -4.54
C ASN A 107 -9.56 9.99 -5.79
N MET A 108 -8.30 9.73 -6.12
CA MET A 108 -7.60 10.37 -7.26
C MET A 108 -8.12 9.93 -8.64
N PHE A 109 -8.88 8.85 -8.70
CA PHE A 109 -9.38 8.21 -9.90
C PHE A 109 -10.87 8.45 -10.18
N ASP A 110 -11.56 9.27 -9.37
CA ASP A 110 -13.01 9.47 -9.49
C ASP A 110 -13.47 9.94 -10.89
N ASN A 111 -12.58 10.59 -11.63
CA ASN A 111 -12.84 11.08 -12.99
C ASN A 111 -12.08 10.30 -14.08
N THR A 112 -11.47 9.17 -13.73
CA THR A 112 -10.77 8.29 -14.66
C THR A 112 -11.78 7.30 -15.24
N SER A 113 -11.74 7.06 -16.56
CA SER A 113 -12.67 6.12 -17.17
C SER A 113 -12.34 4.69 -16.75
N GLU A 114 -13.35 3.81 -16.67
CA GLU A 114 -13.15 2.39 -16.37
C GLU A 114 -12.16 1.75 -17.34
N LYS A 115 -12.25 2.10 -18.62
CA LYS A 115 -11.30 1.65 -19.66
C LYS A 115 -9.86 2.07 -19.34
N ASP A 116 -9.63 3.30 -18.90
CA ASP A 116 -8.29 3.76 -18.55
C ASP A 116 -7.79 3.06 -17.28
N LEU A 117 -8.66 2.81 -16.30
CA LEU A 117 -8.31 2.04 -15.10
C LEU A 117 -7.94 0.59 -15.42
N ASP A 118 -8.67 -0.04 -16.33
CA ASP A 118 -8.35 -1.39 -16.84
C ASP A 118 -7.00 -1.39 -17.55
N GLU A 119 -6.73 -0.40 -18.40
CA GLU A 119 -5.46 -0.30 -19.11
C GLU A 119 -4.29 -0.03 -18.15
N MET A 120 -4.47 0.83 -17.13
CA MET A 120 -3.48 1.03 -16.06
C MET A 120 -3.19 -0.28 -15.32
N SER A 121 -4.24 -1.00 -14.93
CA SER A 121 -4.13 -2.28 -14.22
C SER A 121 -3.40 -3.32 -15.08
N ASN A 122 -3.70 -3.38 -16.38
CA ASN A 122 -3.05 -4.30 -17.31
C ASN A 122 -1.54 -4.03 -17.44
N TYR A 123 -1.11 -2.77 -17.54
CA TYR A 123 0.32 -2.46 -17.58
C TYR A 123 1.02 -2.73 -16.25
N SER A 124 0.38 -2.43 -15.12
CA SER A 124 0.92 -2.76 -13.79
C SER A 124 1.10 -4.27 -13.62
N ASN A 125 0.08 -5.06 -13.96
CA ASN A 125 0.13 -6.51 -13.84
C ASN A 125 1.16 -7.12 -14.80
N SER A 126 1.21 -6.65 -16.05
CA SER A 126 2.19 -7.10 -17.05
C SER A 126 3.63 -6.76 -16.64
N PHE A 127 3.86 -5.60 -15.99
CA PHE A 127 5.15 -5.27 -15.41
C PHE A 127 5.57 -6.30 -14.35
N GLU A 128 4.70 -6.60 -13.38
CA GLU A 128 5.00 -7.57 -12.32
C GLU A 128 5.19 -9.00 -12.85
N GLU A 129 4.39 -9.41 -13.83
CA GLU A 129 4.52 -10.71 -14.48
C GLU A 129 5.88 -10.84 -15.19
N LYS A 130 6.26 -9.82 -15.98
CA LYS A 130 7.51 -9.81 -16.75
C LYS A 130 8.77 -9.63 -15.92
N LEU A 131 8.67 -9.12 -14.68
CA LEU A 131 9.77 -9.17 -13.72
C LEU A 131 10.16 -10.62 -13.36
N GLY A 132 9.20 -11.54 -13.42
CA GLY A 132 9.35 -12.90 -12.92
C GLY A 132 9.24 -12.98 -11.40
N GLU A 133 8.90 -14.18 -10.92
CA GLU A 133 8.51 -14.42 -9.52
C GLU A 133 9.53 -13.94 -8.50
N ASN A 134 10.82 -14.25 -8.71
CA ASN A 134 11.87 -13.88 -7.76
C ASN A 134 12.00 -12.35 -7.60
N ALA A 135 12.12 -11.62 -8.72
CA ALA A 135 12.26 -10.17 -8.69
C ALA A 135 10.99 -9.46 -8.20
N ARG A 136 9.81 -10.00 -8.55
CA ARG A 136 8.52 -9.52 -8.02
C ARG A 136 8.45 -9.68 -6.50
N ASN A 137 8.84 -10.84 -5.97
CA ASN A 137 8.85 -11.06 -4.51
C ASN A 137 9.82 -10.12 -3.80
N GLN A 138 11.01 -9.90 -4.37
CA GLN A 138 11.96 -8.91 -3.85
C GLN A 138 11.40 -7.49 -3.88
N LEU A 139 10.71 -7.09 -4.96
CA LEU A 139 10.06 -5.80 -5.06
C LEU A 139 8.99 -5.63 -3.97
N HIS A 140 8.13 -6.63 -3.75
CA HIS A 140 7.13 -6.59 -2.69
C HIS A 140 7.77 -6.53 -1.29
N GLU A 141 8.84 -7.28 -1.04
CA GLU A 141 9.57 -7.21 0.23
C GLU A 141 10.15 -5.81 0.46
N LYS A 142 10.78 -5.22 -0.56
CA LYS A 142 11.33 -3.86 -0.49
C LYS A 142 10.26 -2.80 -0.28
N ASN A 143 9.15 -2.89 -1.01
CA ASN A 143 8.00 -2.01 -0.79
C ASN A 143 7.45 -2.12 0.63
N ARG A 144 7.41 -3.35 1.18
CA ARG A 144 6.99 -3.59 2.56
C ARG A 144 7.99 -2.99 3.55
N ASP A 145 9.30 -3.14 3.30
CA ASP A 145 10.37 -2.61 4.14
C ASP A 145 10.34 -1.09 4.24
N TYR A 146 10.09 -0.40 3.13
CA TYR A 146 9.94 1.06 3.10
C TYR A 146 8.76 1.57 3.93
N ARG A 147 7.70 0.78 4.04
CA ARG A 147 6.48 1.15 4.78
C ARG A 147 6.50 0.72 6.25
N ARG A 148 7.60 0.12 6.73
CA ARG A 148 7.69 -0.30 8.13
C ARG A 148 7.71 0.91 9.04
N ILE A 149 6.87 0.87 10.05
CA ILE A 149 6.89 1.85 11.13
C ILE A 149 7.81 1.39 12.26
N THR A 150 8.13 2.32 13.16
CA THR A 150 8.92 2.02 14.35
C THR A 150 8.19 1.05 15.28
N LYS A 151 8.92 0.39 16.16
CA LYS A 151 8.35 -0.50 17.17
C LYS A 151 7.39 0.25 18.09
N GLU A 152 7.80 1.44 18.53
CA GLU A 152 7.03 2.30 19.42
C GLU A 152 5.72 2.74 18.76
N GLU A 153 5.79 3.14 17.50
CA GLU A 153 4.62 3.52 16.71
C GLU A 153 3.68 2.33 16.47
N TYR A 154 4.23 1.15 16.13
CA TYR A 154 3.43 -0.06 15.95
C TYR A 154 2.68 -0.44 17.23
N ILE A 155 3.36 -0.49 18.38
CA ILE A 155 2.74 -0.79 19.67
C ILE A 155 1.68 0.24 20.02
N SER A 156 1.94 1.52 19.75
CA SER A 156 0.99 2.61 19.98
C SER A 156 -0.29 2.43 19.17
N ILE A 157 -0.17 2.19 17.86
CA ILE A 157 -1.31 1.96 16.95
C ILE A 157 -2.09 0.71 17.40
N VAL A 158 -1.39 -0.42 17.56
CA VAL A 158 -1.99 -1.70 17.98
C VAL A 158 -2.76 -1.53 19.28
N SER A 159 -2.13 -0.98 20.32
CA SER A 159 -2.74 -0.86 21.64
C SER A 159 -3.95 0.06 21.64
N LYS A 160 -3.86 1.19 20.93
CA LYS A 160 -4.93 2.17 20.84
C LYS A 160 -6.12 1.64 20.04
N GLU A 161 -5.86 1.18 18.82
CA GLU A 161 -6.91 0.84 17.87
C GLU A 161 -7.57 -0.51 18.22
N LEU A 162 -6.86 -1.50 18.76
CA LEU A 162 -7.49 -2.74 19.25
C LEU A 162 -8.36 -2.51 20.48
N LYS A 163 -7.94 -1.64 21.41
CA LYS A 163 -8.78 -1.25 22.54
C LYS A 163 -10.07 -0.59 22.07
N ALA A 164 -9.99 0.25 21.03
CA ALA A 164 -11.15 0.91 20.44
C ALA A 164 -12.07 -0.09 19.71
N PHE A 165 -11.50 -1.01 18.93
CA PHE A 165 -12.22 -2.12 18.30
C PHE A 165 -13.00 -2.93 19.34
N LEU A 166 -12.35 -3.41 20.40
CA LEU A 166 -13.01 -4.22 21.44
C LEU A 166 -14.09 -3.44 22.20
N ALA A 167 -13.98 -2.11 22.30
CA ALA A 167 -15.00 -1.28 22.95
C ALA A 167 -16.33 -1.24 22.16
N CYS A 168 -16.30 -1.54 20.86
CA CYS A 168 -17.50 -1.68 20.02
C CYS A 168 -18.34 -2.91 20.39
N PHE A 169 -17.77 -3.91 21.05
CA PHE A 169 -18.45 -5.16 21.39
C PHE A 169 -18.83 -5.28 22.87
N LYS A 170 -18.56 -4.26 23.69
CA LYS A 170 -18.91 -4.26 25.12
C LYS A 170 -20.40 -4.05 25.35
N ASP A 171 -20.90 -4.55 26.48
CA ASP A 171 -22.25 -4.27 27.01
C ASP A 171 -23.40 -4.62 26.04
N ASP A 172 -23.25 -5.69 25.25
CA ASP A 172 -24.20 -6.12 24.21
C ASP A 172 -24.57 -5.03 23.17
N LYS A 173 -23.76 -3.97 23.07
CA LYS A 173 -23.90 -2.88 22.08
C LYS A 173 -24.15 -3.37 20.64
N PRO A 174 -23.46 -4.41 20.12
CA PRO A 174 -23.69 -4.85 18.75
C PRO A 174 -25.05 -5.53 18.55
N PHE A 175 -25.75 -5.93 19.61
CA PHE A 175 -27.08 -6.57 19.55
C PHE A 175 -28.21 -5.59 19.86
N ALA A 176 -27.95 -4.28 19.72
CA ALA A 176 -28.99 -3.27 19.82
C ALA A 176 -30.05 -3.47 18.71
N LYS A 177 -31.33 -3.27 19.03
CA LYS A 177 -32.45 -3.51 18.09
C LYS A 177 -32.49 -2.57 16.87
N ASP A 178 -31.64 -1.53 16.81
CA ASP A 178 -31.60 -0.59 15.70
C ASP A 178 -30.50 -0.97 14.69
N LYS A 179 -30.93 -1.47 13.52
CA LYS A 179 -30.06 -1.87 12.40
C LYS A 179 -29.06 -0.79 12.01
N LYS A 180 -29.48 0.48 11.93
CA LYS A 180 -28.58 1.58 11.51
C LYS A 180 -27.47 1.83 12.52
N SER A 181 -27.78 1.77 13.81
CA SER A 181 -26.81 1.94 14.90
C SER A 181 -25.79 0.80 14.92
N VAL A 182 -26.23 -0.45 14.75
CA VAL A 182 -25.32 -1.60 14.65
C VAL A 182 -24.41 -1.48 13.43
N GLN A 183 -24.95 -1.16 12.26
CA GLN A 183 -24.16 -0.96 11.04
C GLN A 183 -23.13 0.16 11.17
N ALA A 184 -23.49 1.28 11.79
CA ALA A 184 -22.56 2.36 12.08
C ALA A 184 -21.44 1.92 13.04
N LEU A 185 -21.80 1.14 14.08
CA LEU A 185 -20.85 0.59 15.04
C LEU A 185 -19.90 -0.42 14.41
N MET A 186 -20.38 -1.28 13.51
CA MET A 186 -19.57 -2.27 12.81
C MET A 186 -18.62 -1.62 11.80
N ARG A 187 -19.07 -0.56 11.11
CA ARG A 187 -18.17 0.26 10.28
C ARG A 187 -17.05 0.88 11.12
N GLN A 188 -17.39 1.43 12.28
CA GLN A 188 -16.39 1.98 13.21
C GLN A 188 -15.41 0.89 13.69
N ALA A 189 -15.91 -0.31 14.01
CA ALA A 189 -15.05 -1.44 14.39
C ALA A 189 -14.09 -1.81 13.24
N GLN A 190 -14.58 -1.93 12.01
CA GLN A 190 -13.76 -2.18 10.83
C GLN A 190 -12.69 -1.11 10.61
N GLU A 191 -13.02 0.17 10.78
CA GLU A 191 -12.05 1.27 10.68
C GLU A 191 -10.91 1.13 11.70
N HIS A 192 -11.21 0.72 12.93
CA HIS A 192 -10.18 0.45 13.94
C HIS A 192 -9.34 -0.77 13.59
N LEU A 193 -9.96 -1.84 13.09
CA LEU A 193 -9.26 -3.07 12.71
C LEU A 193 -8.35 -2.84 11.49
N ASP A 194 -8.82 -2.09 10.49
CA ASP A 194 -8.07 -1.75 9.28
C ASP A 194 -6.78 -0.98 9.60
N LYS A 195 -6.83 -0.01 10.52
CA LYS A 195 -5.64 0.73 10.97
C LYS A 195 -4.55 -0.19 11.54
N VAL A 196 -4.93 -1.28 12.20
CA VAL A 196 -3.95 -2.25 12.73
C VAL A 196 -3.44 -3.17 11.62
N LEU A 197 -4.32 -3.62 10.71
CA LEU A 197 -3.96 -4.51 9.60
C LEU A 197 -3.08 -3.84 8.54
N THR A 198 -3.20 -2.52 8.38
CA THR A 198 -2.43 -1.69 7.46
C THR A 198 -1.12 -1.18 8.07
N ALA A 199 -0.96 -1.22 9.39
CA ALA A 199 0.29 -0.92 10.07
C ALA A 199 1.32 -2.02 9.81
N ILE A 200 2.44 -1.69 9.17
CA ILE A 200 3.48 -2.66 8.83
C ILE A 200 4.56 -2.65 9.92
N PRO A 201 4.70 -3.73 10.71
CA PRO A 201 5.61 -3.76 11.85
C PRO A 201 7.09 -3.74 11.43
N PRO A 202 8.00 -3.39 12.36
CA PRO A 202 9.43 -3.67 12.18
C PRO A 202 9.67 -5.18 12.00
N LYS A 203 10.80 -5.55 11.34
CA LYS A 203 11.13 -6.95 10.99
C LYS A 203 11.06 -7.91 12.19
N GLU A 204 11.46 -7.44 13.38
CA GLU A 204 11.49 -8.25 14.60
C GLU A 204 10.11 -8.69 15.14
N LEU A 205 9.01 -8.10 14.62
CA LEU A 205 7.63 -8.38 15.02
C LEU A 205 6.79 -9.06 13.91
N GLU A 206 7.41 -9.55 12.83
CA GLU A 206 6.66 -10.18 11.72
C GLU A 206 5.92 -11.45 12.10
N GLU A 207 6.50 -12.26 12.97
CA GLU A 207 5.85 -13.51 13.40
C GLU A 207 4.61 -13.23 14.25
N GLU A 208 4.66 -12.18 15.08
CA GLU A 208 3.49 -11.70 15.83
C GLU A 208 2.42 -11.15 14.89
N GLU A 209 2.80 -10.39 13.86
CA GLU A 209 1.85 -9.85 12.89
C GLU A 209 1.13 -10.93 12.09
N LYS A 210 1.79 -12.05 11.75
CA LYS A 210 1.14 -13.20 11.11
C LYS A 210 0.00 -13.77 11.95
N ILE A 211 0.14 -13.78 13.27
CA ILE A 211 -0.92 -14.21 14.20
C ILE A 211 -2.04 -13.20 14.17
N PHE A 212 -1.71 -11.91 14.26
CA PHE A 212 -2.70 -10.85 14.21
C PHE A 212 -3.47 -10.81 12.89
N ARG A 213 -2.84 -11.06 11.73
CA ARG A 213 -3.56 -11.13 10.44
C ARG A 213 -4.62 -12.23 10.43
N LYS A 214 -4.35 -13.38 11.05
CA LYS A 214 -5.35 -14.44 11.21
C LYS A 214 -6.48 -14.00 12.13
N ALA A 215 -6.15 -13.38 13.27
CA ALA A 215 -7.13 -12.82 14.20
C ALA A 215 -8.02 -11.79 13.49
N GLY A 216 -7.41 -10.85 12.78
CA GLY A 216 -8.08 -9.79 12.05
C GLY A 216 -8.99 -10.31 10.95
N ALA A 217 -8.60 -11.36 10.20
CA ALA A 217 -9.50 -11.97 9.22
C ALA A 217 -10.79 -12.51 9.87
N LYS A 218 -10.66 -13.19 11.02
CA LYS A 218 -11.81 -13.74 11.78
C LYS A 218 -12.69 -12.63 12.35
N LEU A 219 -12.07 -11.63 12.97
CA LEU A 219 -12.77 -10.48 13.54
C LEU A 219 -13.45 -9.62 12.48
N TRP A 220 -12.84 -9.48 11.30
CA TRP A 220 -13.43 -8.80 10.16
C TRP A 220 -14.69 -9.52 9.68
N GLU A 221 -14.60 -10.84 9.45
CA GLU A 221 -15.75 -11.65 9.02
C GLU A 221 -16.89 -11.62 10.06
N ALA A 222 -16.57 -11.68 11.35
CA ALA A 222 -17.55 -11.52 12.42
C ALA A 222 -18.23 -10.14 12.38
N THR A 223 -17.47 -9.08 12.10
CA THR A 223 -17.99 -7.71 11.99
C THR A 223 -18.88 -7.54 10.75
N ASP A 224 -18.52 -8.17 9.63
CA ASP A 224 -19.35 -8.19 8.41
C ASP A 224 -20.70 -8.89 8.65
N ILE A 225 -20.70 -10.01 9.38
CA ILE A 225 -21.94 -10.71 9.73
C ILE A 225 -22.91 -9.76 10.46
N LEU A 226 -22.46 -9.10 11.52
CA LEU A 226 -23.27 -8.12 12.25
C LEU A 226 -23.69 -6.92 11.40
N TYR A 227 -22.89 -6.53 10.40
CA TYR A 227 -23.25 -5.44 9.50
C TYR A 227 -24.40 -5.81 8.56
N PHE A 228 -24.40 -7.05 8.02
CA PHE A 228 -25.41 -7.51 7.07
C PHE A 228 -26.68 -8.03 7.76
N ASP A 229 -26.54 -8.78 8.86
CA ASP A 229 -27.62 -9.24 9.73
C ASP A 229 -27.46 -8.76 11.19
N PRO A 230 -27.74 -7.47 11.47
CA PRO A 230 -27.69 -6.91 12.83
C PRO A 230 -28.61 -7.57 13.85
N THR A 231 -29.71 -8.16 13.38
CA THR A 231 -30.76 -8.73 14.22
C THR A 231 -30.53 -10.20 14.51
N MET A 232 -29.58 -10.85 13.81
CA MET A 232 -29.29 -12.28 13.92
C MET A 232 -30.53 -13.14 13.69
N GLU A 233 -31.36 -12.74 12.73
CA GLU A 233 -32.62 -13.44 12.42
C GLU A 233 -32.43 -14.52 11.36
N GLU A 234 -31.33 -14.48 10.61
CA GLU A 234 -30.98 -15.54 9.65
C GLU A 234 -30.47 -16.80 10.37
N GLU A 235 -30.83 -17.97 9.84
CA GLU A 235 -30.44 -19.28 10.39
C GLU A 235 -28.91 -19.41 10.45
N ASP A 236 -28.39 -19.97 11.55
CA ASP A 236 -26.97 -20.20 11.84
C ASP A 236 -26.08 -18.94 11.95
N THR A 237 -26.60 -17.73 11.70
CA THR A 237 -25.80 -16.49 11.68
C THR A 237 -25.21 -16.14 13.04
N LEU A 238 -25.98 -16.32 14.12
CA LEU A 238 -25.50 -16.08 15.49
C LEU A 238 -24.37 -17.05 15.87
N ASP A 239 -24.52 -18.33 15.53
CA ASP A 239 -23.51 -19.35 15.82
C ASP A 239 -22.23 -19.11 15.01
N LYS A 240 -22.38 -18.75 13.73
CA LYS A 240 -21.25 -18.36 12.88
C LYS A 240 -20.52 -17.13 13.43
N PHE A 241 -21.26 -16.09 13.82
CA PHE A 241 -20.71 -14.90 14.44
C PHE A 241 -19.90 -15.25 15.70
N ASN A 242 -20.50 -15.98 16.64
CA ASN A 242 -19.86 -16.35 17.90
C ASN A 242 -18.58 -17.16 17.65
N SER A 243 -18.63 -18.16 16.76
CA SER A 243 -17.46 -18.97 16.42
C SER A 243 -16.31 -18.13 15.86
N LEU A 244 -16.58 -17.20 14.94
CA LEU A 244 -15.56 -16.34 14.34
C LEU A 244 -15.02 -15.32 15.34
N TYR A 245 -15.91 -14.72 16.13
CA TYR A 245 -15.54 -13.74 17.12
C TYR A 245 -14.65 -14.36 18.21
N ASP A 246 -15.05 -15.50 18.76
CA ASP A 246 -14.29 -16.20 19.81
C ASP A 246 -12.92 -16.66 19.31
N GLU A 247 -12.84 -17.25 18.11
CA GLU A 247 -11.56 -17.63 17.49
C GLU A 247 -10.67 -16.38 17.25
N GLY A 248 -11.26 -15.29 16.77
CA GLY A 248 -10.58 -14.02 16.57
C GLY A 248 -10.03 -13.43 17.86
N ILE A 249 -10.82 -13.45 18.95
CA ILE A 249 -10.41 -12.99 20.28
C ILE A 249 -9.30 -13.88 20.87
N GLN A 250 -9.39 -15.19 20.69
CA GLN A 250 -8.33 -16.11 21.14
C GLN A 250 -6.99 -15.79 20.46
N LEU A 251 -6.99 -15.65 19.13
CA LEU A 251 -5.78 -15.30 18.36
C LEU A 251 -5.27 -13.89 18.69
N HIS A 252 -6.18 -12.94 18.92
CA HIS A 252 -5.82 -11.60 19.39
C HIS A 252 -5.09 -11.65 20.75
N ASN A 253 -5.60 -12.44 21.69
CA ASN A 253 -4.97 -12.58 23.00
C ASN A 253 -3.57 -13.22 22.90
N GLU A 254 -3.41 -14.24 22.05
CA GLU A 254 -2.09 -14.84 21.77
C GLU A 254 -1.13 -13.80 21.18
N PHE A 255 -1.59 -13.01 20.21
CA PHE A 255 -0.81 -11.92 19.61
C PHE A 255 -0.37 -10.90 20.67
N MET A 256 -1.29 -10.41 21.51
CA MET A 256 -0.97 -9.43 22.54
C MET A 256 -0.01 -9.99 23.58
N GLU A 257 -0.15 -11.25 23.98
CA GLU A 257 0.78 -11.91 24.91
C GLU A 257 2.20 -11.98 24.34
N LYS A 258 2.34 -12.35 23.06
CA LYS A 258 3.65 -12.42 22.39
C LYS A 258 4.24 -11.04 22.16
N LEU A 259 3.42 -10.07 21.74
CA LEU A 259 3.83 -8.69 21.53
C LEU A 259 4.41 -8.10 22.81
N LEU A 260 3.68 -8.23 23.94
CA LEU A 260 4.08 -7.70 25.24
C LEU A 260 5.36 -8.35 25.80
N LYS A 261 5.71 -9.58 25.41
CA LYS A 261 7.00 -10.21 25.78
C LYS A 261 8.19 -9.61 25.05
N LYS A 262 7.97 -8.88 23.96
CA LYS A 262 9.01 -8.23 23.16
C LYS A 262 9.12 -6.73 23.42
N VAL A 263 8.23 -6.15 24.23
CA VAL A 263 8.29 -4.77 24.72
C VAL A 263 9.05 -4.74 26.04
#